data_AF-A0A1M6J2W1-F1
#
_entry.id   AF-A0A1M6J2W1-F1
#
_cell.length_a   1.000
_cell.length_b   1.000
_cell.length_c   1.000
_cell.angle_alpha   90.00
_cell.angle_beta   90.00
_cell.angle_gamma   90.00
#
_symmetry.space_group_name_H-M   'P 1'
#
loop_
_entity.id
_entity.type
_entity.pdbx_description
1 polymer ?
#
loop_
_entity_poly.entity_id
_entity_poly.type
_entity_poly.pdbx_seq_one_letter_code
_entity_poly.pdbx_strand_id
1 'polypeptide(L)' 'MSAPKHIFTVIKEGDIKTASTLKGAAEYAGVSYQHLLQTKAKGFKVGDSFEIKGWTFYKTELMRAERSKT' A
#
# COMPACT_ATOMS: atom_id res chain seq x y z
N MET A 1 17.89 13.83 -6.90
CA MET A 1 16.41 13.67 -6.83
C MET A 1 16.12 12.52 -5.88
N SER A 2 15.35 12.71 -4.82
CA SER A 2 14.96 11.60 -3.93
C SER A 2 13.86 10.79 -4.62
N ALA A 3 14.00 9.47 -4.67
CA ALA A 3 13.00 8.58 -5.25
C ALA A 3 11.61 8.78 -4.59
N PRO A 4 10.50 8.66 -5.34
CA PRO A 4 9.16 8.74 -4.78
C PRO A 4 8.97 7.69 -3.68
N LYS A 5 8.41 8.10 -2.54
CA LYS A 5 8.09 7.17 -1.45
C LYS A 5 6.77 6.49 -1.76
N HIS A 6 6.77 5.17 -1.94
CA HIS A 6 5.54 4.40 -2.06
C HIS A 6 4.89 4.20 -0.69
N ILE A 7 3.57 4.36 -0.62
CA ILE A 7 2.72 3.99 0.52
C ILE A 7 1.75 2.91 0.09
N PHE A 8 1.55 1.95 0.98
CA PHE A 8 0.57 0.89 0.84
C PHE A 8 -0.53 1.11 1.87
N THR A 9 -1.75 1.32 1.41
CA THR A 9 -2.93 1.55 2.24
C THR A 9 -3.77 0.28 2.24
N VAL A 10 -4.25 -0.14 3.41
CA VAL A 10 -5.22 -1.22 3.55
C VAL A 10 -6.50 -0.67 4.16
N ILE A 11 -7.63 -1.05 3.58
CA ILE A 11 -8.95 -0.55 3.93
C ILE A 11 -9.87 -1.74 4.18
N LYS A 12 -10.57 -1.73 5.31
CA LYS A 12 -11.66 -2.67 5.61
C LYS A 12 -12.70 -2.01 6.50
N GLU A 13 -13.94 -1.95 6.02
CA GLU A 13 -15.11 -1.53 6.80
C GLU A 13 -14.91 -0.20 7.58
N GLY A 14 -14.21 0.76 6.96
CA GLY A 14 -13.93 2.06 7.57
C GLY A 14 -12.62 2.14 8.37
N ASP A 15 -11.93 1.03 8.64
CA ASP A 15 -10.55 1.06 9.14
C ASP A 15 -9.58 1.26 7.98
N ILE A 16 -8.71 2.26 8.12
CA ILE A 16 -7.70 2.65 7.12
C ILE A 16 -6.34 2.62 7.81
N LYS A 17 -5.45 1.76 7.33
CA LYS A 17 -4.05 1.70 7.78
C LYS A 17 -3.11 1.94 6.61
N THR A 18 -2.04 2.69 6.86
CA THR A 18 -0.99 2.94 5.87
C THR A 18 0.34 2.37 6.33
N ALA A 19 1.08 1.75 5.42
CA ALA A 19 2.42 1.22 5.64
C ALA A 19 3.37 1.69 4.53
N SER A 20 4.66 1.82 4.84
CA SER A 20 5.70 2.15 3.86
C SER A 20 6.08 0.96 2.95
N THR A 21 5.64 -0.25 3.29
CA THR A 21 5.93 -1.47 2.55
C THR A 21 4.68 -2.33 2.41
N LEU A 22 4.59 -3.10 1.32
CA LEU A 22 3.51 -4.05 1.12
C LEU A 22 3.47 -5.13 2.20
N LYS A 23 4.63 -5.51 2.75
CA LYS A 23 4.73 -6.45 3.86
C LYS A 23 4.02 -5.92 5.11
N GLY A 24 4.26 -4.66 5.49
CA GLY A 24 3.57 -4.06 6.65
C GLY A 24 2.06 -3.98 6.45
N ALA A 25 1.61 -3.63 5.23
CA ALA A 25 0.20 -3.68 4.86
C ALA A 25 -0.38 -5.11 4.99
N ALA A 26 0.37 -6.14 4.56
CA ALA A 26 -0.03 -7.54 4.68
C ALA A 26 -0.18 -7.99 6.14
N GLU A 27 0.76 -7.58 7.00
CA GLU A 27 0.76 -7.87 8.44
C GLU A 27 -0.49 -7.29 9.12
N TYR A 28 -0.88 -6.04 8.80
CA TYR A 28 -2.12 -5.46 9.31
C TYR A 28 -3.38 -6.21 8.87
N ALA A 29 -3.42 -6.66 7.62
CA ALA A 29 -4.55 -7.40 7.08
C ALA A 29 -4.61 -8.87 7.53
N GLY A 30 -3.60 -9.37 8.26
CA GLY A 30 -3.47 -10.80 8.60
C GLY A 30 -3.31 -11.69 7.36
N VAL A 31 -2.69 -11.16 6.30
CA VAL A 31 -2.47 -11.86 5.03
C VAL A 31 -1.01 -12.28 4.94
N SER A 32 -0.76 -13.53 4.54
CA SER A 32 0.61 -14.00 4.29
C SER A 32 1.23 -13.22 3.13
N TYR A 33 2.39 -12.62 3.37
CA TYR A 33 3.12 -11.86 2.35
C TYR A 33 3.45 -12.71 1.11
N GLN A 34 3.80 -14.00 1.28
CA GLN A 34 4.04 -14.89 0.15
C GLN A 34 2.79 -15.12 -0.71
N HIS A 35 1.64 -15.29 -0.06
CA HIS A 35 0.36 -15.42 -0.76
C HIS A 35 0.04 -14.16 -1.55
N LEU A 36 0.33 -12.99 -0.98
CA LEU A 36 0.17 -11.68 -1.60
C LEU A 36 1.06 -11.49 -2.83
N LEU A 37 2.32 -11.93 -2.74
CA LEU A 37 3.27 -11.94 -3.86
C LEU A 37 2.83 -12.84 -5.01
N GLN A 38 2.24 -13.98 -4.70
CA GLN A 38 1.76 -14.95 -5.70
C GLN A 38 0.45 -14.52 -6.37
N THR A 39 -0.46 -13.87 -5.63
CA THR A 39 -1.78 -13.49 -6.17
C THR A 39 -1.67 -12.31 -7.12
N LYS A 40 -1.19 -11.15 -6.66
CA LYS A 40 -1.19 -9.92 -7.48
C LYS A 40 -0.10 -8.90 -7.18
N ALA A 41 0.79 -9.13 -6.20
CA ALA A 41 1.82 -8.14 -5.93
C ALA A 41 2.95 -8.11 -6.98
N LYS A 42 3.07 -9.14 -7.83
CA LYS A 42 4.04 -9.19 -8.92
C LYS A 42 3.64 -8.19 -10.01
N GLY A 43 4.01 -6.93 -9.80
CA GLY A 43 3.66 -5.81 -10.67
C GLY A 43 2.64 -4.82 -10.09
N PHE A 44 2.44 -4.78 -8.76
CA PHE A 44 1.51 -3.83 -8.14
C PHE A 44 1.94 -2.37 -8.40
N LYS A 45 1.19 -1.67 -9.27
CA LYS A 45 1.51 -0.30 -9.69
C LYS A 45 0.85 0.72 -8.77
N VAL A 46 1.36 1.94 -8.86
CA VAL A 46 0.79 3.09 -8.16
C VAL A 46 -0.57 3.41 -8.79
N GLY A 47 -1.59 3.62 -7.96
CA GLY A 47 -2.97 3.80 -8.39
C GLY A 47 -3.76 2.50 -8.56
N ASP A 48 -3.11 1.33 -8.46
CA ASP A 48 -3.83 0.05 -8.44
C ASP A 48 -4.40 -0.24 -7.05
N SER A 49 -5.56 -0.90 -7.04
CA SER A 49 -6.13 -1.56 -5.86
C SER A 49 -6.41 -3.04 -6.13
N PHE A 50 -6.33 -3.87 -5.10
CA PHE A 50 -6.87 -5.22 -5.13
C PHE A 50 -7.42 -5.62 -3.76
N GLU A 51 -8.37 -6.56 -3.75
CA GLU A 51 -8.97 -7.06 -2.52
C GLU A 51 -8.47 -8.47 -2.20
N ILE A 52 -8.10 -8.71 -0.93
CA ILE A 52 -7.79 -10.03 -0.40
C ILE A 52 -8.42 -10.17 0.98
N LYS A 53 -9.21 -11.22 1.21
CA LYS A 53 -9.88 -11.51 2.48
C LYS A 53 -10.72 -10.33 3.03
N GLY A 54 -11.37 -9.57 2.14
CA GLY A 54 -12.14 -8.38 2.50
C GLY A 54 -11.31 -7.16 2.89
N TRP A 55 -9.98 -7.21 2.71
CA TRP A 55 -9.10 -6.05 2.81
C TRP A 55 -8.77 -5.53 1.43
N THR A 56 -9.03 -4.25 1.18
CA THR A 56 -8.62 -3.56 -0.04
C THR A 56 -7.22 -2.99 0.15
N PHE A 57 -6.25 -3.49 -0.62
CA PHE A 57 -4.90 -2.96 -0.70
C PHE A 57 -4.83 -1.92 -1.81
N TYR A 58 -4.21 -0.79 -1.54
CA TYR A 58 -4.05 0.32 -2.48
C TYR A 58 -2.63 0.85 -2.41
N LYS A 59 -1.99 1.11 -3.56
CA LYS A 59 -0.64 1.67 -3.61
C LYS A 59 -0.67 3.11 -4.08
N THR A 60 -0.17 4.01 -3.25
CA THR A 60 -0.01 5.42 -3.56
C THR A 60 1.46 5.82 -3.61
N GLU A 61 1.76 6.89 -4.33
CA GLU A 61 3.01 7.61 -4.20
C GLU A 61 2.77 8.83 -3.32
N LEU A 62 3.56 8.94 -2.25
CA LEU A 62 3.80 10.23 -1.64
C LEU A 62 4.63 11.05 -2.63
N MET A 63 3.94 11.82 -3.46
CA MET A 63 4.50 13.07 -3.94
C MET A 63 4.94 13.80 -2.68
N ARG A 64 6.25 14.07 -2.53
CA ARG A 64 6.71 15.00 -1.51
C ARG A 64 5.88 16.26 -1.77
N ALA A 65 4.93 16.56 -0.88
CA ALA A 65 4.39 17.91 -0.81
C ALA A 65 5.62 18.80 -0.78
N GLU A 66 5.82 19.58 -1.85
CA GLU A 66 6.82 20.62 -1.84
C GLU A 66 6.55 21.36 -0.53
N ARG A 67 7.52 21.28 0.39
CA ARG A 67 7.49 22.15 1.57
C ARG A 67 7.45 23.54 0.98
N SER A 68 6.25 24.13 0.90
CA SER A 68 6.09 25.57 0.80
C SER A 68 6.91 26.11 1.96
N LYS A 69 8.12 26.58 1.62
CA LYS A 69 8.90 27.43 2.49
C LYS A 69 8.07 28.71 2.62
N THR A 70 7.24 28.77 3.63
CA THR A 70 6.97 30.02 4.33
C THR A 70 8.17 30.34 5.21
#